data_AF-A0A395NU10-F1
#
_entry.id   AF-A0A395NU10-F1
#
_cell.length_a   1.000
_cell.length_b   1.000
_cell.length_c   1.000
_cell.angle_alpha   90.00
_cell.angle_beta   90.00
_cell.angle_gamma   90.00
#
_symmetry.space_group_name_H-M   'P 1'
#
loop_
_entity.id
_entity.type
_entity.pdbx_description
1 polymer ?
#
loop_
_entity_poly.entity_id
_entity_poly.type
_entity_poly.pdbx_seq_one_letter_code
_entity_poly.pdbx_strand_id
1 'polypeptide(L)'
;MGADRLATYLATAGLAAHEAEIRTFVAQGAQDVRAIMASPWPSDEIRRTATREVHPSTRGRQVTGIIWYLMALAIDRGQSFLSGAFLCLDPHSRLSAFFLAVGTPRTSSHLKRHSLPGCTGGIDLGVDGAMPPFANGHRHVLFIAIVNDKHRGNCLFLKPEPYGISGLRNFAHHAERYVRSLVRRFRFGGNDRAGMRKERIPDRFVKAFGKAVAHLPDGLSAIAEVGSKGMGDGIAGMHAYLTTKIADAKLPEPALVTLLQSLESEYDFITLRFGNEGCSVHLLP
;
A
#
# COMPACT_ATOMS: atom_id res chain seq x y z
N MET A 1 16.63 5.67 -24.85
CA MET A 1 16.82 6.26 -23.51
C MET A 1 15.46 6.70 -23.00
N GLY A 2 14.86 5.94 -22.09
CA GLY A 2 13.57 6.32 -21.50
C GLY A 2 13.76 7.55 -20.62
N ALA A 3 12.85 8.52 -20.70
CA ALA A 3 12.86 9.70 -19.84
C ALA A 3 12.90 9.28 -18.37
N ASP A 4 13.67 10.01 -17.55
CA ASP A 4 13.73 9.80 -16.11
C ASP A 4 12.32 9.98 -15.50
N ARG A 5 11.67 8.85 -15.20
CA ARG A 5 10.28 8.80 -14.74
C ARG A 5 10.14 9.48 -13.38
N LEU A 6 11.16 9.40 -12.51
CA LEU A 6 11.17 10.03 -11.21
C LEU A 6 11.24 11.55 -11.35
N ALA A 7 12.16 12.08 -12.15
CA ALA A 7 12.26 13.53 -12.38
C ALA A 7 10.95 14.11 -12.95
N THR A 8 10.36 13.42 -13.92
CA THR A 8 9.07 13.80 -14.52
C THR A 8 7.93 13.82 -13.49
N TYR A 9 7.88 12.79 -12.64
CA TYR A 9 6.90 12.70 -11.57
C TYR A 9 7.08 13.83 -10.55
N LEU A 10 8.31 14.10 -10.12
CA LEU A 10 8.62 15.15 -9.15
C LEU A 10 8.27 16.54 -9.68
N ALA A 11 8.55 16.82 -10.96
CA ALA A 11 8.11 18.06 -11.59
C ALA A 11 6.59 18.20 -11.57
N THR A 12 5.87 17.15 -11.94
CA THR A 12 4.38 17.13 -11.95
C THR A 12 3.80 17.30 -10.54
N ALA A 13 4.47 16.74 -9.53
CA ALA A 13 4.06 16.84 -8.13
C ALA A 13 4.47 18.16 -7.45
N GLY A 14 5.14 19.08 -8.15
CA GLY A 14 5.64 20.34 -7.58
C GLY A 14 6.85 20.17 -6.65
N LEU A 15 7.61 19.09 -6.82
CA LEU A 15 8.74 18.68 -5.98
C LEU A 15 10.09 18.70 -6.72
N ALA A 16 10.16 19.30 -7.92
CA ALA A 16 11.41 19.40 -8.68
C ALA A 16 12.57 20.02 -7.87
N ALA A 17 12.28 21.02 -7.04
CA ALA A 17 13.27 21.66 -6.17
C ALA A 17 13.89 20.71 -5.12
N HIS A 18 13.20 19.60 -4.80
CA HIS A 18 13.65 18.60 -3.83
C HIS A 18 14.28 17.36 -4.48
N GLU A 19 14.47 17.34 -5.80
CA GLU A 19 14.85 16.11 -6.51
C GLU A 19 16.14 15.46 -5.98
N ALA A 20 17.21 16.24 -5.81
CA ALA A 20 18.49 15.71 -5.34
C ALA A 20 18.36 15.08 -3.94
N GLU A 21 17.66 15.77 -3.04
CA GLU A 21 17.38 15.30 -1.68
C GLU A 21 16.53 14.02 -1.69
N ILE A 22 15.45 14.00 -2.48
CA ILE A 22 14.57 12.83 -2.61
C ILE A 22 15.36 11.63 -3.13
N ARG A 23 16.27 11.80 -4.08
CA ARG A 23 17.13 10.70 -4.58
C ARG A 23 18.01 10.13 -3.47
N THR A 24 18.56 10.97 -2.59
CA THR A 24 19.28 10.50 -1.40
C THR A 24 18.38 9.70 -0.47
N PHE A 25 17.15 10.17 -0.22
CA PHE A 25 16.16 9.41 0.57
C PHE A 25 15.76 8.10 -0.08
N VAL A 26 15.60 8.03 -1.41
CA VAL A 26 15.33 6.79 -2.14
C VAL A 26 16.46 5.78 -1.94
N ALA A 27 17.72 6.22 -2.08
CA ALA A 27 18.88 5.35 -1.90
C ALA A 27 18.98 4.84 -0.45
N GLN A 28 18.80 5.72 0.53
CA GLN A 28 18.80 5.35 1.95
C GLN A 28 17.64 4.40 2.27
N GLY A 29 16.43 4.69 1.79
CA GLY A 29 15.25 3.85 1.99
C GLY A 29 15.43 2.44 1.44
N ALA A 30 16.07 2.29 0.28
CA ALA A 30 16.41 0.99 -0.28
C ALA A 30 17.36 0.20 0.64
N GLN A 31 18.36 0.87 1.22
CA GLN A 31 19.29 0.28 2.17
C GLN A 31 18.58 -0.10 3.48
N ASP A 32 17.75 0.78 4.02
CA ASP A 32 16.99 0.55 5.26
C ASP A 32 16.03 -0.64 5.13
N VAL A 33 15.24 -0.68 4.04
CA VAL A 33 14.34 -1.83 3.77
C VAL A 33 15.14 -3.12 3.68
N ARG A 34 16.26 -3.12 2.94
CA ARG A 34 17.11 -4.31 2.81
C ARG A 34 17.67 -4.74 4.17
N ALA A 35 18.20 -3.81 4.95
CA ALA A 35 18.78 -4.09 6.27
C ALA A 35 17.75 -4.67 7.24
N ILE A 36 16.54 -4.09 7.30
CA ILE A 36 15.46 -4.57 8.16
C ILE A 36 14.98 -5.96 7.71
N MET A 37 14.71 -6.13 6.41
CA MET A 37 14.14 -7.37 5.86
C MET A 37 15.14 -8.54 5.92
N ALA A 38 16.43 -8.28 5.67
CA ALA A 38 17.48 -9.29 5.69
C ALA A 38 18.10 -9.50 7.09
N SER A 39 17.66 -8.76 8.10
CA SER A 39 18.17 -8.89 9.47
C SER A 39 18.04 -10.35 9.95
N PRO A 40 19.07 -10.94 10.58
CA PRO A 40 18.95 -12.28 11.16
C PRO A 40 18.03 -12.30 12.38
N TRP A 41 17.68 -11.13 12.92
CA TRP A 41 16.93 -11.02 14.16
C TRP A 41 15.44 -11.31 13.99
N PRO A 42 14.79 -11.87 15.04
CA PRO A 42 13.35 -11.99 15.09
C PRO A 42 12.69 -10.61 15.23
N SER A 43 11.40 -10.54 14.89
CA SER A 43 10.60 -9.31 14.93
C SER A 43 10.64 -8.60 16.29
N ASP A 44 10.60 -9.34 17.40
CA ASP A 44 10.64 -8.74 18.75
C ASP A 44 11.97 -8.04 19.05
N GLU A 45 13.09 -8.58 18.54
CA GLU A 45 14.39 -7.94 18.70
C GLU A 45 14.48 -6.67 17.86
N ILE A 46 14.05 -6.72 16.60
CA ILE A 46 13.95 -5.52 15.75
C ILE A 46 13.12 -4.44 16.43
N ARG A 47 11.99 -4.81 17.03
CA ARG A 47 11.13 -3.88 17.76
C ARG A 47 11.86 -3.26 18.95
N ARG A 48 12.58 -4.06 19.75
CA ARG A 48 13.36 -3.58 20.90
C ARG A 48 14.48 -2.62 20.49
N THR A 49 15.27 -3.00 19.49
CA THR A 49 16.36 -2.18 18.94
C THR A 49 15.83 -0.85 18.42
N ALA A 50 14.80 -0.86 17.57
CA ALA A 50 14.21 0.36 17.01
C ALA A 50 13.62 1.28 18.10
N THR A 51 13.08 0.71 19.18
CA THR A 51 12.56 1.48 20.33
C THR A 51 13.68 2.14 21.14
N ARG A 52 14.85 1.50 21.26
CA ARG A 52 15.96 1.96 22.12
C ARG A 52 16.95 2.89 21.44
N GLU A 53 17.26 2.67 20.17
CA GLU A 53 18.51 3.17 19.58
C GLU A 53 18.36 4.42 18.71
N VAL A 54 17.14 4.93 18.50
CA VAL A 54 16.91 5.90 17.42
C VAL A 54 16.18 7.14 17.92
N HIS A 55 16.86 8.29 17.88
CA HIS A 55 16.26 9.61 18.13
C HIS A 55 15.07 9.86 17.17
N PRO A 56 13.98 10.54 17.59
CA PRO A 56 12.80 10.76 16.74
C PRO A 56 13.09 11.33 15.35
N SER A 57 14.07 12.23 15.23
CA SER A 57 14.50 12.78 13.93
C SER A 57 15.09 11.73 12.99
N THR A 58 15.89 10.79 13.52
CA THR A 58 16.47 9.69 12.74
C THR A 58 15.38 8.71 12.29
N ARG A 59 14.39 8.41 13.16
CA ARG A 59 13.23 7.58 12.78
C ARG A 59 12.43 8.20 11.64
N GLY A 60 12.15 9.51 11.73
CA GLY A 60 11.46 10.25 10.69
C GLY A 60 12.18 10.18 9.34
N ARG A 61 13.51 10.29 9.34
CA ARG A 61 14.32 10.18 8.12
C ARG A 61 14.26 8.78 7.51
N GLN A 62 14.39 7.73 8.31
CA GLN A 62 14.29 6.35 7.82
C GLN A 62 12.90 6.07 7.21
N VAL A 63 11.83 6.45 7.90
CA VAL A 63 10.45 6.28 7.39
C VAL A 63 10.25 7.08 6.09
N THR A 64 10.75 8.32 6.04
CA THR A 64 10.70 9.15 4.82
C THR A 64 11.43 8.50 3.66
N GLY A 65 12.62 7.94 3.91
CA GLY A 65 13.41 7.20 2.92
C GLY A 65 12.67 5.97 2.41
N ILE A 66 12.15 5.14 3.32
CA ILE A 66 11.38 3.94 2.97
C ILE A 66 10.18 4.28 2.07
N ILE A 67 9.39 5.30 2.43
CA ILE A 67 8.24 5.71 1.60
C ILE A 67 8.67 6.23 0.23
N TRP A 68 9.73 7.05 0.16
CA TRP A 68 10.25 7.53 -1.12
C TRP A 68 10.81 6.41 -2.00
N TYR A 69 11.49 5.44 -1.40
CA TYR A 69 11.93 4.23 -2.09
C TYR A 69 10.75 3.45 -2.69
N LEU A 70 9.70 3.21 -1.91
CA LEU A 70 8.49 2.53 -2.39
C LEU A 70 7.80 3.34 -3.51
N MET A 71 7.76 4.66 -3.39
CA MET A 71 7.23 5.54 -4.44
C MET A 71 8.06 5.48 -5.72
N ALA A 72 9.40 5.48 -5.62
CA ALA A 72 10.30 5.35 -6.77
C ALA A 72 10.08 4.00 -7.48
N LEU A 73 9.98 2.90 -6.74
CA LEU A 73 9.63 1.59 -7.29
C LEU A 73 8.29 1.57 -8.03
N ALA A 74 7.29 2.31 -7.52
CA ALA A 74 6.00 2.45 -8.16
C ALA A 74 6.09 3.31 -9.44
N ILE A 75 6.85 4.41 -9.41
CA ILE A 75 7.08 5.29 -10.57
C ILE A 75 7.79 4.54 -11.70
N ASP A 76 8.85 3.80 -11.39
CA ASP A 76 9.60 3.02 -12.37
C ASP A 76 8.72 2.00 -13.08
N ARG A 77 7.70 1.48 -12.39
CA ARG A 77 6.70 0.54 -12.93
C ARG A 77 5.51 1.23 -13.61
N GLY A 78 5.48 2.56 -13.71
CA GLY A 78 4.35 3.30 -14.28
C GLY A 78 3.09 3.25 -13.40
N GLN A 79 3.27 3.03 -12.10
CA GLN A 79 2.24 2.87 -11.09
C GLN A 79 2.26 4.03 -10.07
N SER A 80 2.73 5.21 -10.48
CA SER A 80 2.85 6.38 -9.62
C SER A 80 1.49 6.92 -9.16
N PHE A 81 1.45 7.54 -7.99
CA PHE A 81 0.24 8.14 -7.44
C PHE A 81 0.55 9.32 -6.53
N LEU A 82 -0.27 10.36 -6.61
CA LEU A 82 -0.18 11.52 -5.72
C LEU A 82 -0.71 11.22 -4.31
N SER A 83 -1.68 10.30 -4.19
CA SER A 83 -2.27 9.86 -2.92
C SER A 83 -2.70 8.40 -3.06
N GLY A 84 -1.91 7.49 -2.52
CA GLY A 84 -2.14 6.05 -2.58
C GLY A 84 -1.49 5.33 -1.42
N ALA A 85 -1.45 4.01 -1.47
CA ALA A 85 -0.93 3.20 -0.38
C ALA A 85 -0.12 2.00 -0.90
N PHE A 86 0.80 1.55 -0.08
CA PHE A 86 1.64 0.39 -0.28
C PHE A 86 1.16 -0.74 0.62
N LEU A 87 1.35 -1.97 0.17
CA LEU A 87 1.07 -3.19 0.91
C LEU A 87 2.29 -4.10 0.80
N CYS A 88 3.31 -3.90 1.62
CA CYS A 88 4.55 -4.66 1.52
C CYS A 88 4.37 -6.09 2.03
N LEU A 89 4.84 -7.10 1.29
CA LEU A 89 5.02 -8.44 1.84
C LEU A 89 6.06 -8.38 2.97
N ASP A 90 5.74 -9.02 4.09
CA ASP A 90 6.58 -9.01 5.29
C ASP A 90 6.52 -10.38 5.97
N PRO A 91 7.00 -11.45 5.30
CA PRO A 91 6.81 -12.84 5.74
C PRO A 91 7.33 -13.10 7.16
N HIS A 92 8.36 -12.38 7.57
CA HIS A 92 8.98 -12.50 8.90
C HIS A 92 8.56 -11.38 9.87
N SER A 93 7.57 -10.55 9.52
CA SER A 93 7.04 -9.45 10.34
C SER A 93 8.11 -8.44 10.80
N ARG A 94 9.22 -8.31 10.06
CA ARG A 94 10.38 -7.50 10.44
C ARG A 94 10.13 -6.03 10.16
N LEU A 95 9.57 -5.72 8.99
CA LEU A 95 9.24 -4.35 8.62
C LEU A 95 8.09 -3.84 9.49
N SER A 96 7.07 -4.67 9.71
CA SER A 96 5.97 -4.38 10.62
C SER A 96 6.45 -4.11 12.04
N ALA A 97 7.39 -4.90 12.55
CA ALA A 97 7.98 -4.70 13.87
C ALA A 97 8.71 -3.36 13.99
N PHE A 98 9.47 -2.97 12.96
CA PHE A 98 10.11 -1.65 12.89
C PHE A 98 9.06 -0.52 12.97
N PHE A 99 8.02 -0.56 12.12
CA PHE A 99 6.97 0.47 12.12
C PHE A 99 6.18 0.52 13.43
N LEU A 100 5.90 -0.64 14.03
CA LEU A 100 5.26 -0.75 15.35
C LEU A 100 6.13 -0.18 16.49
N ALA A 101 7.45 -0.20 16.35
CA ALA A 101 8.37 0.37 17.34
C ALA A 101 8.44 1.90 17.27
N VAL A 102 8.43 2.45 16.05
CA VAL A 102 8.64 3.89 15.83
C VAL A 102 7.32 4.68 15.76
N GLY A 103 6.22 4.00 15.54
CA GLY A 103 4.90 4.60 15.39
C GLY A 103 4.11 4.72 16.68
N THR A 104 3.10 5.58 16.65
CA THR A 104 2.13 5.68 17.75
C THR A 104 0.85 4.94 17.37
N PRO A 105 0.32 4.08 18.27
CA PRO A 105 -0.94 3.41 18.03
C PRO A 105 -2.08 4.40 17.76
N ARG A 106 -2.94 4.09 16.78
CA ARG A 106 -4.16 4.88 16.51
C ARG A 106 -5.28 4.01 15.95
N THR A 107 -6.50 4.50 16.04
CA THR A 107 -7.63 3.93 15.29
C THR A 107 -7.55 4.31 13.82
N SER A 108 -7.99 3.43 12.92
CA SER A 108 -8.08 3.73 11.49
C SER A 108 -9.41 3.29 10.89
N SER A 109 -9.88 4.06 9.91
CA SER A 109 -11.02 3.68 9.06
C SER A 109 -10.62 2.73 7.91
N HIS A 110 -9.31 2.56 7.70
CA HIS A 110 -8.74 1.65 6.71
C HIS A 110 -8.69 0.21 7.22
N LEU A 111 -8.78 -0.76 6.32
CA LEU A 111 -8.49 -2.18 6.59
C LEU A 111 -9.11 -2.74 7.88
N LYS A 112 -10.34 -2.35 8.24
CA LYS A 112 -10.96 -2.70 9.53
C LYS A 112 -10.90 -4.18 9.91
N ARG A 113 -10.90 -5.09 8.94
CA ARG A 113 -10.76 -6.56 9.16
C ARG A 113 -9.39 -6.96 9.69
N HIS A 114 -8.36 -6.16 9.42
CA HIS A 114 -6.98 -6.39 9.78
C HIS A 114 -6.48 -5.41 10.84
N SER A 115 -7.35 -4.56 11.39
CA SER A 115 -7.04 -3.54 12.40
C SER A 115 -7.33 -4.03 13.83
N LEU A 116 -6.72 -5.14 14.24
CA LEU A 116 -6.74 -5.57 15.64
C LEU A 116 -6.06 -4.51 16.55
N PRO A 117 -6.40 -4.45 17.86
CA PRO A 117 -5.71 -3.56 18.78
C PRO A 117 -4.18 -3.74 18.71
N GLY A 118 -3.46 -2.64 18.59
CA GLY A 118 -2.00 -2.64 18.58
C GLY A 118 -1.33 -2.94 17.23
N CYS A 119 -2.07 -3.24 16.15
CA CYS A 119 -1.47 -3.45 14.82
C CYS A 119 -1.48 -2.20 13.92
N THR A 120 -2.25 -1.17 14.31
CA THR A 120 -2.43 0.07 13.54
C THR A 120 -1.78 1.23 14.25
N GLY A 121 -1.02 2.04 13.50
CA GLY A 121 -0.44 3.25 14.03
C GLY A 121 -0.23 4.32 12.97
N GLY A 122 0.26 5.46 13.42
CA GLY A 122 0.70 6.54 12.55
C GLY A 122 2.05 7.09 12.98
N ILE A 123 2.68 7.79 12.05
CA ILE A 123 3.97 8.47 12.24
C ILE A 123 3.83 9.87 11.67
N ASP A 124 4.10 10.88 12.51
CA ASP A 124 4.19 12.28 12.09
C ASP A 124 5.63 12.56 11.65
N LEU A 125 5.83 12.87 10.37
CA LEU A 125 7.14 13.13 9.80
C LEU A 125 7.36 14.64 9.77
N GLY A 126 8.26 15.12 10.63
CA GLY A 126 8.92 16.42 10.57
C GLY A 126 8.02 17.59 10.17
N VAL A 127 7.45 18.25 11.17
CA VAL A 127 6.70 19.52 11.02
C VAL A 127 7.64 20.69 10.68
N ASP A 128 8.95 20.52 10.89
CA ASP A 128 9.96 21.58 10.86
C ASP A 128 10.67 21.73 9.50
N GLY A 129 10.16 21.11 8.43
CA GLY A 129 10.68 21.30 7.06
C GLY A 129 12.00 20.57 6.71
N ALA A 130 12.62 19.87 7.67
CA ALA A 130 13.90 19.17 7.49
C ALA A 130 13.85 17.87 6.65
N MET A 131 12.68 17.52 6.10
CA MET A 131 12.47 16.35 5.25
C MET A 131 11.56 16.74 4.08
N PRO A 132 11.82 16.23 2.86
CA PRO A 132 11.01 16.53 1.70
C PRO A 132 9.60 15.96 1.92
N PRO A 133 8.53 16.74 1.67
CA PRO A 133 7.17 16.21 1.76
C PRO A 133 6.95 15.14 0.72
N PHE A 134 6.01 14.23 0.94
CA PHE A 134 5.52 13.39 -0.15
C PHE A 134 4.58 14.20 -1.05
N ALA A 135 4.15 13.60 -2.17
CA ALA A 135 3.16 14.20 -3.06
C ALA A 135 1.90 14.67 -2.29
N ASN A 136 1.24 15.71 -2.81
CA ASN A 136 0.15 16.44 -2.16
C ASN A 136 0.51 17.06 -0.79
N GLY A 137 1.81 17.26 -0.51
CA GLY A 137 2.26 17.82 0.75
C GLY A 137 2.03 16.89 1.95
N HIS A 138 1.83 15.58 1.73
CA HIS A 138 1.67 14.63 2.83
C HIS A 138 2.93 14.57 3.69
N ARG A 139 2.74 14.61 5.01
CA ARG A 139 3.81 14.56 6.02
C ARG A 139 3.56 13.53 7.12
N HIS A 140 2.64 12.61 6.86
CA HIS A 140 2.24 11.61 7.83
C HIS A 140 2.15 10.26 7.15
N VAL A 141 2.38 9.19 7.91
CA VAL A 141 2.25 7.82 7.42
C VAL A 141 1.33 7.06 8.34
N LEU A 142 0.27 6.50 7.79
CA LEU A 142 -0.52 5.45 8.41
C LEU A 142 0.15 4.10 8.11
N PHE A 143 0.25 3.24 9.12
CA PHE A 143 0.66 1.86 8.93
C PHE A 143 -0.30 0.87 9.60
N ILE A 144 -0.44 -0.32 9.00
CA ILE A 144 -1.22 -1.43 9.55
C ILE A 144 -0.43 -2.72 9.33
N ALA A 145 0.01 -3.36 10.41
CA ALA A 145 0.58 -4.69 10.39
C ALA A 145 -0.54 -5.72 10.19
N ILE A 146 -0.48 -6.48 9.11
CA ILE A 146 -1.46 -7.50 8.73
C ILE A 146 -0.81 -8.85 8.95
N VAL A 147 -1.46 -9.68 9.77
CA VAL A 147 -0.98 -11.03 10.09
C VAL A 147 -1.94 -12.02 9.46
N ASN A 148 -1.39 -13.08 8.84
CA ASN A 148 -2.16 -14.17 8.24
C ASN A 148 -3.20 -13.70 7.21
N ASP A 149 -2.84 -12.77 6.32
CA ASP A 149 -3.65 -12.51 5.12
C ASP A 149 -3.82 -13.80 4.32
N LYS A 150 -5.06 -14.10 3.90
CA LYS A 150 -5.43 -15.37 3.26
C LYS A 150 -4.52 -15.75 2.08
N HIS A 151 -4.05 -14.75 1.33
CA HIS A 151 -3.28 -14.97 0.11
C HIS A 151 -1.82 -14.58 0.22
N ARG A 152 -1.50 -13.61 1.09
CA ARG A 152 -0.18 -12.99 1.14
C ARG A 152 0.58 -13.28 2.44
N GLY A 153 -0.07 -13.93 3.42
CA GLY A 153 0.49 -14.14 4.74
C GLY A 153 0.70 -12.81 5.48
N ASN A 154 1.89 -12.60 6.02
CA ASN A 154 2.19 -11.39 6.78
C ASN A 154 2.53 -10.22 5.84
N CYS A 155 1.93 -9.06 6.08
CA CYS A 155 2.09 -7.87 5.25
C CYS A 155 2.11 -6.59 6.09
N LEU A 156 2.68 -5.53 5.53
CA LEU A 156 2.64 -4.18 6.08
C LEU A 156 1.94 -3.23 5.12
N PHE A 157 0.80 -2.70 5.52
CA PHE A 157 0.17 -1.60 4.82
C PHE A 157 0.82 -0.27 5.22
N LEU A 158 1.17 0.57 4.26
CA LEU A 158 1.71 1.92 4.46
C LEU A 158 0.95 2.92 3.59
N LYS A 159 0.57 4.07 4.16
CA LYS A 159 -0.14 5.11 3.41
C LYS A 159 0.33 6.50 3.83
N PRO A 160 0.91 7.29 2.92
CA PRO A 160 1.10 8.72 3.13
C PRO A 160 -0.25 9.42 3.33
N GLU A 161 -0.37 10.28 4.34
CA GLU A 161 -1.59 10.97 4.71
C GLU A 161 -1.39 12.48 4.94
N PRO A 162 -2.45 13.28 4.68
CA PRO A 162 -2.43 14.72 4.96
C PRO A 162 -2.67 15.06 6.44
N TYR A 163 -3.18 14.11 7.25
CA TYR A 163 -3.47 14.31 8.66
C TYR A 163 -2.62 13.40 9.54
N GLY A 164 -1.97 14.00 10.52
CA GLY A 164 -1.12 13.33 11.48
C GLY A 164 -1.87 12.65 12.61
N ILE A 165 -1.13 12.24 13.63
CA ILE A 165 -1.65 11.60 14.84
C ILE A 165 -1.69 12.55 16.04
N SER A 166 -0.88 13.60 16.01
CA SER A 166 -0.75 14.54 17.13
C SER A 166 -1.78 15.66 17.07
N GLY A 167 -2.32 16.04 18.23
CA GLY A 167 -3.21 17.19 18.40
C GLY A 167 -4.72 16.91 18.26
N LEU A 168 -5.53 17.77 18.90
CA LEU A 168 -7.00 17.60 19.01
C LEU A 168 -7.72 17.57 17.66
N ARG A 169 -7.29 18.41 16.70
CA ARG A 169 -7.88 18.47 15.36
C ARG A 169 -7.74 17.14 14.62
N ASN A 170 -6.55 16.55 14.68
CA ASN A 170 -6.26 15.26 14.04
C ASN A 170 -7.02 14.13 14.74
N PHE A 171 -7.09 14.16 16.07
CA PHE A 171 -7.90 13.20 16.82
C PHE A 171 -9.39 13.24 16.42
N ALA A 172 -9.99 14.44 16.38
CA ALA A 172 -11.38 14.63 15.97
C ALA A 172 -11.61 14.16 14.53
N HIS A 173 -10.69 14.47 13.62
CA HIS A 173 -10.74 14.02 12.23
C HIS A 173 -10.73 12.49 12.11
N HIS A 174 -9.82 11.81 12.82
CA HIS A 174 -9.75 10.34 12.80
C HIS A 174 -11.00 9.70 13.42
N ALA A 175 -11.51 10.26 14.52
CA ALA A 175 -12.76 9.81 15.14
C ALA A 175 -13.94 9.96 14.18
N GLU A 176 -14.08 11.11 13.51
CA GLU A 176 -15.11 11.34 12.52
C GLU A 176 -15.02 10.34 11.35
N ARG A 177 -13.82 10.17 10.75
CA ARG A 177 -13.63 9.19 9.67
C ARG A 177 -13.93 7.77 10.13
N TYR A 178 -13.57 7.42 11.36
CA TYR A 178 -13.88 6.13 11.95
C TYR A 178 -15.39 5.93 12.09
N VAL A 179 -16.12 6.88 12.68
CA VAL A 179 -17.59 6.82 12.82
C VAL A 179 -18.28 6.77 11.47
N ARG A 180 -17.92 7.65 10.52
CA ARG A 180 -18.47 7.63 9.15
C ARG A 180 -18.24 6.29 8.47
N SER A 181 -17.08 5.66 8.69
CA SER A 181 -16.79 4.34 8.14
C SER A 181 -17.52 3.20 8.87
N LEU A 182 -18.06 3.41 10.06
CA LEU A 182 -18.97 2.45 10.72
C LEU A 182 -20.38 2.54 10.12
N VAL A 183 -20.87 3.74 9.82
CA VAL A 183 -22.15 3.93 9.10
C VAL A 183 -22.07 3.34 7.69
N ARG A 184 -20.91 3.43 7.04
CA ARG A 184 -20.63 2.78 5.75
C ARG A 184 -20.49 1.25 5.83
N ARG A 185 -20.61 0.59 7.00
CA ARG A 185 -20.65 -0.89 7.08
C ARG A 185 -21.80 -1.49 6.25
N PHE A 186 -22.85 -0.71 5.98
CA PHE A 186 -24.01 -1.15 5.19
C PHE A 186 -24.03 -0.58 3.76
N ARG A 187 -23.07 0.29 3.42
CA ARG A 187 -22.86 0.86 2.08
C ARG A 187 -21.35 0.95 1.85
N PHE A 188 -20.72 -0.20 1.75
CA PHE A 188 -19.32 -0.24 1.36
C PHE A 188 -19.21 0.25 -0.07
N GLY A 189 -18.27 1.17 -0.31
CA GLY A 189 -18.06 1.81 -1.60
C GLY A 189 -17.91 0.76 -2.69
N GLY A 190 -19.01 0.52 -3.41
CA GLY A 190 -18.95 -0.10 -4.71
C GLY A 190 -18.25 0.84 -5.68
N ASN A 191 -17.99 0.33 -6.88
CA ASN A 191 -17.62 1.11 -8.05
C ASN A 191 -18.70 2.13 -8.47
N ASP A 192 -19.67 2.42 -7.59
CA ASP A 192 -20.89 3.16 -7.86
C ASP A 192 -20.65 4.67 -7.93
N ARG A 193 -19.43 5.14 -7.60
CA ARG A 193 -18.98 6.53 -7.84
C ARG A 193 -17.65 6.56 -8.58
N ALA A 194 -17.62 7.32 -9.68
CA ALA A 194 -16.39 7.64 -10.40
C ALA A 194 -15.34 8.23 -9.41
N GLY A 195 -14.12 7.70 -9.45
CA GLY A 195 -13.00 8.22 -8.67
C GLY A 195 -12.77 7.62 -7.28
N MET A 196 -13.68 6.82 -6.71
CA MET A 196 -13.42 6.08 -5.46
C MET A 196 -13.07 4.62 -5.74
N ARG A 197 -11.79 4.25 -5.60
CA ARG A 197 -11.32 2.86 -5.69
C ARG A 197 -10.41 2.57 -4.49
N LYS A 198 -10.41 1.36 -3.92
CA LYS A 198 -9.45 0.94 -2.86
C LYS A 198 -8.43 -0.08 -3.37
N GLU A 199 -8.75 -0.74 -4.48
CA GLU A 199 -7.84 -1.53 -5.30
C GLU A 199 -8.29 -1.39 -6.76
N ARG A 200 -7.56 -0.62 -7.57
CA ARG A 200 -7.78 -0.60 -9.02
C ARG A 200 -7.10 -1.83 -9.63
N ILE A 201 -7.85 -2.92 -9.78
CA ILE A 201 -7.52 -3.91 -10.82
C ILE A 201 -7.76 -3.20 -12.16
N PRO A 202 -6.76 -3.09 -13.06
CA PRO A 202 -6.99 -2.53 -14.38
C PRO A 202 -8.10 -3.31 -15.09
N ASP A 203 -9.03 -2.60 -15.73
CA ASP A 203 -10.19 -3.21 -16.39
C ASP A 203 -9.78 -4.27 -17.42
N ARG A 204 -8.56 -4.16 -17.99
CA ARG A 204 -7.97 -5.20 -18.85
C ARG A 204 -7.79 -6.54 -18.15
N PHE A 205 -7.32 -6.55 -16.89
CA PHE A 205 -7.12 -7.78 -16.11
C PHE A 205 -8.45 -8.37 -15.67
N VAL A 206 -9.41 -7.54 -15.26
CA VAL A 206 -10.76 -8.01 -14.91
C VAL A 206 -11.41 -8.71 -16.11
N LYS A 207 -11.32 -8.10 -17.31
CA LYS A 207 -11.87 -8.68 -18.54
C LYS A 207 -11.11 -9.94 -18.97
N ALA A 208 -9.78 -9.92 -18.92
CA ALA A 208 -8.96 -11.07 -19.30
C ALA A 208 -9.19 -12.26 -18.36
N PHE A 209 -9.24 -12.01 -17.04
CA PHE A 209 -9.56 -13.02 -16.05
C PHE A 209 -10.96 -13.58 -16.25
N GLY A 210 -11.98 -12.71 -16.37
CA GLY A 210 -13.35 -13.15 -16.61
C GLY A 210 -13.48 -14.03 -17.85
N LYS A 211 -12.78 -13.70 -18.95
CA LYS A 211 -12.75 -14.54 -20.15
C LYS A 211 -12.02 -15.87 -19.93
N ALA A 212 -10.89 -15.83 -19.23
CA ALA A 212 -10.03 -17.00 -19.04
C ALA A 212 -10.62 -18.03 -18.08
N VAL A 213 -11.54 -17.64 -17.18
CA VAL A 213 -12.12 -18.55 -16.19
C VAL A 213 -13.59 -18.87 -16.45
N ALA A 214 -14.29 -18.17 -17.35
CA ALA A 214 -15.74 -18.31 -17.56
C ALA A 214 -16.20 -19.74 -17.89
N HIS A 215 -15.38 -20.53 -18.57
CA HIS A 215 -15.68 -21.91 -18.96
C HIS A 215 -15.28 -22.94 -17.89
N LEU A 216 -14.58 -22.53 -16.82
CA LEU A 216 -14.21 -23.41 -15.71
C LEU A 216 -15.41 -23.65 -14.78
N PRO A 217 -15.55 -24.85 -14.19
CA PRO A 217 -16.67 -25.19 -13.32
C PRO A 217 -16.88 -24.22 -12.13
N ASP A 218 -15.79 -23.69 -11.58
CA ASP A 218 -15.78 -22.72 -10.47
C ASP A 218 -15.53 -21.27 -10.92
N GLY A 219 -15.48 -21.02 -12.23
CA GLY A 219 -15.15 -19.72 -12.82
C GLY A 219 -16.06 -18.57 -12.38
N LEU A 220 -17.38 -18.82 -12.29
CA LEU A 220 -18.34 -17.83 -11.81
C LEU A 220 -18.09 -17.44 -10.35
N SER A 221 -17.75 -18.42 -9.50
CA SER A 221 -17.38 -18.17 -8.10
C SER A 221 -16.07 -17.39 -8.01
N ALA A 222 -15.08 -17.74 -8.83
CA ALA A 222 -13.80 -17.04 -8.88
C ALA A 222 -13.93 -15.59 -9.36
N ILE A 223 -14.75 -15.33 -10.38
CA ILE A 223 -15.07 -13.98 -10.85
C ILE A 223 -15.77 -13.18 -9.75
N ALA A 224 -16.69 -13.80 -9.01
CA ALA A 224 -17.33 -13.16 -7.87
C ALA A 224 -16.35 -12.92 -6.72
N GLU A 225 -15.41 -13.82 -6.46
CA GLU A 225 -14.42 -13.66 -5.39
C GLU A 225 -13.37 -12.60 -5.73
N VAL A 226 -12.92 -12.52 -6.98
CA VAL A 226 -11.99 -11.48 -7.45
C VAL A 226 -12.70 -10.14 -7.70
N GLY A 227 -13.96 -10.18 -8.13
CA GLY A 227 -14.73 -9.02 -8.59
C GLY A 227 -15.82 -8.51 -7.64
N SER A 228 -16.14 -9.20 -6.54
CA SER A 228 -17.21 -8.73 -5.63
C SER A 228 -16.75 -7.54 -4.80
N LYS A 229 -17.37 -6.41 -5.16
CA LYS A 229 -17.40 -5.11 -4.48
C LYS A 229 -17.09 -5.21 -2.97
N GLY A 230 -15.86 -4.90 -2.59
CA GLY A 230 -15.46 -4.67 -1.19
C GLY A 230 -15.26 -5.93 -0.33
N MET A 231 -15.47 -7.12 -0.88
CA MET A 231 -15.11 -8.41 -0.26
C MET A 231 -13.91 -9.07 -0.94
N GLY A 232 -13.72 -8.78 -2.23
CA GLY A 232 -12.80 -9.53 -3.05
C GLY A 232 -11.33 -9.31 -2.71
N ASP A 233 -10.60 -10.42 -2.76
CA ASP A 233 -9.16 -10.48 -2.50
C ASP A 233 -8.32 -9.81 -3.61
N GLY A 234 -8.98 -9.30 -4.66
CA GLY A 234 -8.41 -8.41 -5.65
C GLY A 234 -7.39 -9.07 -6.57
N ILE A 235 -6.27 -8.40 -6.84
CA ILE A 235 -5.13 -8.96 -7.57
C ILE A 235 -4.59 -10.23 -6.86
N ALA A 236 -4.68 -10.31 -5.52
CA ALA A 236 -4.30 -11.54 -4.79
C ALA A 236 -5.21 -12.71 -5.08
N GLY A 237 -6.52 -12.50 -4.99
CA GLY A 237 -7.46 -13.56 -5.33
C GLY A 237 -7.25 -14.02 -6.77
N MET A 238 -6.98 -13.07 -7.69
CA MET A 238 -6.70 -13.37 -9.09
C MET A 238 -5.43 -14.22 -9.26
N HIS A 239 -4.32 -13.79 -8.64
CA HIS A 239 -3.04 -14.50 -8.70
C HIS A 239 -3.16 -15.90 -8.08
N ALA A 240 -3.66 -16.01 -6.85
CA ALA A 240 -3.80 -17.28 -6.14
C ALA A 240 -4.67 -18.28 -6.92
N TYR A 241 -5.80 -17.83 -7.45
CA TYR A 241 -6.66 -18.68 -8.28
C TYR A 241 -5.92 -19.20 -9.52
N LEU A 242 -5.25 -18.32 -10.27
CA LEU A 242 -4.50 -18.72 -11.46
C LEU A 242 -3.37 -19.70 -11.12
N THR A 243 -2.60 -19.44 -10.07
CA THR A 243 -1.52 -20.33 -9.61
C THR A 243 -2.06 -21.71 -9.23
N THR A 244 -3.14 -21.79 -8.46
CA THR A 244 -3.75 -23.08 -8.10
C THR A 244 -4.26 -23.84 -9.32
N LYS A 245 -4.90 -23.16 -10.28
CA LYS A 245 -5.42 -23.80 -11.49
C LYS A 245 -4.33 -24.29 -12.43
N ILE A 246 -3.23 -23.58 -12.54
CA ILE A 246 -2.08 -23.98 -13.37
C ILE A 246 -1.32 -25.15 -12.72
N ALA A 247 -1.25 -25.20 -11.39
CA ALA A 247 -0.62 -26.31 -10.67
C ALA A 247 -1.42 -27.62 -10.76
N ASP A 248 -2.73 -27.55 -10.98
CA ASP A 248 -3.57 -28.72 -11.25
C ASP A 248 -3.27 -29.23 -12.68
N ALA A 249 -2.49 -30.33 -12.77
CA ALA A 249 -1.91 -30.86 -14.02
C ALA A 249 -2.93 -31.28 -15.10
N LYS A 250 -4.24 -31.12 -14.84
CA LYS A 250 -5.33 -31.45 -15.75
C LYS A 250 -5.72 -30.32 -16.71
N LEU A 251 -5.18 -29.11 -16.54
CA LEU A 251 -5.58 -27.94 -17.34
C LEU A 251 -4.38 -27.04 -17.72
N PRO A 252 -3.55 -27.43 -18.71
CA PRO A 252 -2.58 -26.51 -19.30
C PRO A 252 -3.32 -25.57 -20.25
N GLU A 253 -4.02 -24.57 -19.72
CA GLU A 253 -4.62 -23.53 -20.53
C GLU A 253 -3.63 -22.39 -20.76
N PRO A 254 -3.13 -22.18 -22.00
CA PRO A 254 -2.16 -21.13 -22.29
C PRO A 254 -2.66 -19.75 -21.87
N ALA A 255 -3.97 -19.50 -21.93
CA ALA A 255 -4.59 -18.25 -21.52
C ALA A 255 -4.41 -17.94 -20.02
N LEU A 256 -4.51 -18.95 -19.15
CA LEU A 256 -4.30 -18.78 -17.70
C LEU A 256 -2.83 -18.49 -17.42
N VAL A 257 -1.91 -19.22 -18.08
CA VAL A 257 -0.47 -19.03 -17.93
C VAL A 257 -0.03 -17.65 -18.42
N THR A 258 -0.48 -17.22 -19.60
CA THR A 258 -0.19 -15.88 -20.12
C THR A 258 -0.75 -14.77 -19.23
N LEU A 259 -1.95 -14.97 -18.66
CA LEU A 259 -2.54 -14.00 -17.74
C LEU A 259 -1.75 -13.93 -16.43
N LEU A 260 -1.33 -15.06 -15.87
CA LEU A 260 -0.50 -15.11 -14.67
C LEU A 260 0.85 -14.42 -14.90
N GLN A 261 1.53 -14.70 -16.01
CA GLN A 261 2.80 -14.05 -16.38
C GLN A 261 2.63 -12.53 -16.58
N SER A 262 1.52 -12.11 -17.19
CA SER A 262 1.19 -10.68 -17.33
C SER A 262 0.93 -10.03 -15.98
N LEU A 263 0.26 -10.73 -15.06
CA LEU A 263 0.06 -10.29 -13.68
C LEU A 263 1.39 -10.18 -12.94
N GLU A 264 2.25 -11.19 -12.98
CA GLU A 264 3.53 -11.21 -12.27
C GLU A 264 4.54 -10.19 -12.82
N SER A 265 4.53 -9.95 -14.14
CA SER A 265 5.38 -8.92 -14.75
C SER A 265 4.92 -7.50 -14.41
N GLU A 266 3.62 -7.27 -14.23
CA GLU A 266 3.08 -5.97 -13.83
C GLU A 266 3.00 -5.77 -12.30
N TYR A 267 2.87 -6.87 -11.55
CA TYR A 267 2.67 -6.93 -10.11
C TYR A 267 3.62 -7.94 -9.50
N ASP A 268 4.71 -7.44 -8.94
CA ASP A 268 5.69 -8.25 -8.23
C ASP A 268 5.11 -8.64 -6.84
N PHE A 269 4.32 -9.71 -6.79
CA PHE A 269 3.72 -10.33 -5.58
C PHE A 269 3.01 -9.38 -4.59
N ILE A 270 2.25 -8.42 -5.15
CA ILE A 270 1.17 -7.61 -4.54
C ILE A 270 1.58 -6.62 -3.44
N THR A 271 2.43 -5.68 -3.87
CA THR A 271 2.98 -4.64 -3.01
C THR A 271 2.12 -3.35 -2.93
N LEU A 272 0.96 -3.27 -3.60
CA LEU A 272 0.35 -1.97 -3.91
C LEU A 272 -1.18 -1.96 -3.79
N ARG A 273 -1.70 -1.02 -2.98
CA ARG A 273 -3.12 -0.68 -2.90
C ARG A 273 -3.38 0.58 -3.70
N PHE A 274 -4.02 0.42 -4.86
CA PHE A 274 -4.43 1.54 -5.70
C PHE A 274 -5.79 2.06 -5.27
N GLY A 275 -5.81 3.23 -4.66
CA GLY A 275 -7.06 3.89 -4.37
C GLY A 275 -6.96 5.39 -4.15
N ASN A 276 -7.68 6.14 -4.99
CA ASN A 276 -7.98 7.53 -4.71
C ASN A 276 -9.08 7.58 -3.65
N GLU A 277 -8.76 8.11 -2.46
CA GLU A 277 -9.73 8.39 -1.41
C GLU A 277 -10.31 9.81 -1.49
N GLY A 278 -10.06 10.51 -2.59
CA GLY A 278 -10.59 11.85 -2.86
C GLY A 278 -11.62 11.84 -3.98
N CYS A 279 -12.80 12.37 -3.67
CA CYS A 279 -13.62 13.03 -4.68
C CYS A 279 -13.13 14.49 -4.69
N SER A 280 -12.23 14.86 -5.60
CA SER A 280 -12.10 16.26 -5.98
C SER A 280 -13.23 16.56 -6.95
N VAL A 281 -14.41 16.88 -6.40
CA VAL A 281 -15.34 17.74 -7.14
C VAL A 281 -14.76 19.14 -6.98
N HIS A 282 -14.19 19.65 -8.06
CA HIS A 282 -13.56 20.96 -8.15
C HIS A 282 -14.49 22.07 -7.67
N LEU A 283 -13.93 23.03 -6.94
CA LEU A 283 -14.31 24.44 -7.06
C LEU A 283 -13.01 25.24 -7.01
N LEU A 284 -12.41 25.47 -8.18
CA LEU A 284 -11.65 26.70 -8.41
C LEU A 284 -12.69 27.76 -8.83
N PRO A 285 -12.59 29.01 -8.36
CA PRO A 285 -13.15 30.13 -9.11
C PRO A 285 -12.45 30.27 -10.47
#